data_AF-A0AAP4EG81-F1
#
_entry.id   AF-A0AAP4EG81-F1
#
_cell.length_a   1.000
_cell.length_b   1.000
_cell.length_c   1.000
_cell.angle_alpha   90.00
_cell.angle_beta   90.00
_cell.angle_gamma   90.00
#
_symmetry.space_group_name_H-M   'P 1'
#
loop_
_entity.id
_entity.type
_entity.pdbx_description
1 polymer ?
#
loop_
_entity_poly.entity_id
_entity_poly.type
_entity_poly.pdbx_seq_one_letter_code
_entity_poly.pdbx_strand_id
1 'polypeptide(L)'
;MINYNKERYEYLKSRGICVTCGSEKVESKRVRCLECLYKANESSIKSREKNIEKVRKKERERRKQKYREMRADGICSCGKKAIKGKSYCVECKIKAKRRYQEKTKEVVRREDFVYLNLCRICGSKELVKNKKLCKRCYENALKGLEIANQKRSIEKHIWRKINTVDLEKNRMRCV
;
A
#
# COMPACT_ATOMS: atom_id res chain seq x y z
N MET A 1 14.38 -46.07 23.75
CA MET A 1 13.63 -46.13 22.47
C MET A 1 14.47 -45.46 21.39
N ILE A 2 14.98 -46.26 20.45
CA ILE A 2 15.79 -45.78 19.33
C ILE A 2 14.88 -45.15 18.28
N ASN A 3 15.13 -43.90 17.90
CA ASN A 3 14.40 -43.24 16.81
C ASN A 3 15.01 -43.68 15.47
N TYR A 4 14.58 -44.84 15.01
CA TYR A 4 15.05 -45.55 13.81
C TYR A 4 15.20 -44.65 12.56
N ASN A 5 14.29 -43.68 12.39
CA ASN A 5 14.33 -42.75 11.26
C ASN A 5 15.51 -41.78 11.30
N LYS A 6 15.91 -41.34 12.49
CA LYS A 6 17.05 -40.43 12.68
C LYS A 6 18.38 -41.15 12.45
N GLU A 7 18.50 -42.37 12.95
CA GLU A 7 19.71 -43.18 12.79
C GLU A 7 19.94 -43.58 11.34
N ARG A 8 18.88 -44.02 10.63
CA ARG A 8 18.95 -44.30 9.19
C ARG A 8 19.37 -43.08 8.38
N TYR A 9 18.85 -41.89 8.73
CA TYR A 9 19.21 -40.65 8.06
C TYR A 9 20.70 -40.32 8.21
N GLU A 10 21.24 -40.36 9.44
CA GLU A 10 22.66 -40.08 9.70
C GLU A 10 23.57 -41.17 9.10
N TYR A 11 23.14 -42.43 9.12
CA TYR A 11 23.86 -43.56 8.51
C TYR A 11 24.06 -43.37 6.99
N LEU A 12 23.03 -42.91 6.28
CA LEU A 12 23.11 -42.69 4.83
C LEU A 12 23.84 -41.39 4.50
N LYS A 13 23.59 -40.32 5.25
CA LYS A 13 24.24 -39.02 5.08
C LYS A 13 25.76 -39.11 5.28
N SER A 14 26.22 -39.82 6.31
CA SER A 14 27.65 -40.04 6.60
C SER A 14 28.37 -40.84 5.51
N ARG A 15 27.65 -41.74 4.81
CA ARG A 15 28.18 -42.53 3.68
C ARG A 15 28.02 -41.85 2.32
N GLY A 16 27.48 -40.64 2.29
CA GLY A 16 27.20 -39.93 1.04
C GLY A 16 26.18 -40.65 0.17
N ILE A 17 25.21 -41.34 0.77
CA ILE A 17 24.13 -42.04 0.07
C ILE A 17 22.86 -41.21 0.15
N CYS A 18 22.04 -41.23 -0.91
CA CYS A 18 20.76 -40.52 -0.93
C CYS A 18 19.87 -40.97 0.23
N VAL A 19 19.49 -40.03 1.12
CA VAL A 19 18.66 -40.34 2.29
C VAL A 19 17.25 -40.78 1.93
N THR A 20 16.79 -40.46 0.71
CA THR A 20 15.44 -40.73 0.21
C THR A 20 15.34 -42.11 -0.44
N CYS A 21 16.12 -42.40 -1.49
CA CYS A 21 16.05 -43.69 -2.19
C CYS A 21 17.06 -44.73 -1.68
N GLY A 22 18.18 -44.32 -1.08
CA GLY A 22 19.23 -45.23 -0.62
C GLY A 22 20.14 -45.79 -1.71
N SER A 23 19.92 -45.45 -2.99
CA SER A 23 20.50 -46.16 -4.14
C SER A 23 21.76 -45.53 -4.73
N GLU A 24 21.96 -44.22 -4.57
CA GLU A 24 22.99 -43.46 -5.30
C GLU A 24 23.88 -42.64 -4.37
N LYS A 25 25.14 -42.46 -4.81
CA LYS A 25 26.06 -41.51 -4.17
C LYS A 25 25.61 -40.07 -4.46
N VAL A 26 25.57 -39.25 -3.43
CA VAL A 26 25.22 -37.84 -3.52
C VAL A 26 26.46 -37.01 -3.84
N GLU A 27 26.29 -35.95 -4.64
CA GLU A 27 27.35 -34.96 -4.85
C GLU A 27 27.73 -34.29 -3.52
N SER A 28 28.98 -33.79 -3.46
CA SER A 28 29.49 -33.11 -2.26
C SER A 28 28.54 -32.01 -1.77
N LYS A 29 28.30 -31.97 -0.45
CA LYS A 29 27.37 -31.07 0.27
C LYS A 29 25.87 -31.32 0.07
N ARG A 30 25.45 -32.35 -0.67
CA ARG A 30 24.03 -32.70 -0.82
C ARG A 30 23.67 -33.94 0.01
N VAL A 31 22.38 -34.14 0.26
CA VAL A 31 21.85 -35.28 1.03
C VAL A 31 20.91 -36.18 0.21
N ARG A 32 20.53 -35.75 -0.99
CA ARG A 32 19.70 -36.49 -1.95
C ARG A 32 20.43 -36.57 -3.28
N CYS A 33 20.16 -37.63 -4.03
CA CYS A 33 20.61 -37.72 -5.42
C CYS A 33 19.86 -36.73 -6.31
N LEU A 34 20.40 -36.51 -7.51
CA LEU A 34 19.83 -35.56 -8.48
C LEU A 34 18.37 -35.90 -8.81
N GLU A 35 18.06 -37.17 -9.07
CA GLU A 35 16.70 -37.59 -9.42
C GLU A 35 15.69 -37.30 -8.29
N CYS A 36 16.05 -37.64 -7.04
CA CYS A 36 15.22 -37.35 -5.88
C CYS A 36 15.08 -35.83 -5.63
N LEU A 37 16.09 -35.02 -5.99
CA LEU A 37 16.00 -33.57 -5.93
C LEU A 37 15.04 -33.03 -7.00
N TYR A 38 15.12 -33.52 -8.24
CA TYR A 38 14.19 -33.14 -9.31
C TYR A 38 12.75 -33.49 -8.95
N LYS A 39 12.48 -34.73 -8.54
CA LYS A 39 11.14 -35.18 -8.09
C LYS A 39 10.61 -34.33 -6.92
N ALA A 40 11.45 -34.02 -5.95
CA ALA A 40 11.08 -33.15 -4.83
C ALA A 40 10.78 -31.71 -5.28
N ASN A 41 11.56 -31.17 -6.22
CA ASN A 41 11.35 -29.83 -6.76
C ASN A 41 10.05 -29.76 -7.57
N GLU A 42 9.80 -30.71 -8.47
CA GLU A 42 8.54 -30.80 -9.23
C GLU A 42 7.32 -30.88 -8.30
N SER A 43 7.39 -31.72 -7.26
CA SER A 43 6.32 -31.85 -6.28
C SER A 43 6.07 -30.55 -5.53
N SER A 44 7.15 -29.83 -5.18
CA SER A 44 7.08 -28.50 -4.55
C SER A 44 6.46 -27.46 -5.47
N ILE A 45 6.81 -27.45 -6.75
CA ILE A 45 6.24 -26.54 -7.76
C ILE A 45 4.74 -26.81 -7.91
N LYS A 46 4.34 -28.07 -8.15
CA LYS A 46 2.93 -28.49 -8.28
C LYS A 46 2.11 -28.11 -7.04
N SER A 47 2.65 -28.33 -5.84
CA SER A 47 2.00 -27.95 -4.59
C SER A 47 1.84 -26.43 -4.44
N ARG A 48 2.85 -25.66 -4.86
CA ARG A 48 2.82 -24.19 -4.85
C ARG A 48 1.79 -23.65 -5.84
N GLU A 49 1.69 -24.22 -7.03
CA GLU A 49 0.71 -23.85 -8.05
C GLU A 49 -0.71 -24.14 -7.60
N LYS A 50 -0.97 -25.34 -7.06
CA LYS A 50 -2.29 -25.73 -6.51
C LYS A 50 -2.77 -24.78 -5.41
N ASN A 51 -1.85 -24.15 -4.67
CA ASN A 51 -2.16 -23.25 -3.55
C ASN A 51 -1.69 -21.81 -3.80
N ILE A 52 -1.60 -21.38 -5.05
CA ILE A 52 -0.92 -20.13 -5.42
C ILE A 52 -1.44 -18.91 -4.67
N GLU A 53 -2.76 -18.80 -4.45
CA GLU A 53 -3.34 -17.67 -3.73
C GLU A 53 -2.96 -17.66 -2.24
N LYS A 54 -2.96 -18.82 -1.59
CA LYS A 54 -2.50 -18.96 -0.19
C LYS A 54 -1.02 -18.60 -0.06
N VAL A 55 -0.19 -19.01 -1.02
CA VAL A 55 1.24 -18.68 -1.07
C VAL A 55 1.43 -17.18 -1.25
N ARG A 56 0.71 -16.56 -2.20
CA ARG A 56 0.74 -15.11 -2.45
C ARG A 56 0.29 -14.30 -1.23
N LYS A 57 -0.77 -14.74 -0.54
CA LYS A 57 -1.27 -14.11 0.68
C LYS A 57 -0.21 -14.14 1.78
N LYS A 58 0.36 -15.31 2.06
CA LYS A 58 1.42 -15.49 3.07
C LYS A 58 2.66 -14.66 2.75
N GLU A 59 3.06 -14.61 1.47
CA GLU A 59 4.18 -13.79 1.03
C GLU A 59 3.91 -12.29 1.19
N ARG A 60 2.69 -11.84 0.87
CA ARG A 60 2.25 -10.45 1.09
C ARG A 60 2.29 -10.09 2.58
N GLU A 61 1.79 -10.96 3.45
CA GLU A 61 1.83 -10.77 4.91
C GLU A 61 3.26 -10.71 5.42
N ARG A 62 4.12 -11.65 5.00
CA ARG A 62 5.55 -11.64 5.35
C ARG A 62 6.25 -10.36 4.91
N ARG A 63 5.98 -9.88 3.69
CA ARG A 63 6.53 -8.62 3.17
C ARG A 63 6.06 -7.41 3.97
N LYS A 64 4.77 -7.35 4.31
CA LYS A 64 4.21 -6.29 5.17
C LYS A 64 4.85 -6.29 6.55
N GLN A 65 5.06 -7.47 7.12
CA GLN A 65 5.67 -7.63 8.44
C GLN A 65 7.12 -7.15 8.43
N LYS A 66 7.93 -7.67 7.50
CA LYS A 66 9.32 -7.23 7.31
C LYS A 66 9.41 -5.71 7.09
N TYR A 67 8.48 -5.14 6.33
CA TYR A 67 8.44 -3.70 6.11
C TYR A 67 8.19 -2.90 7.39
N ARG A 68 7.30 -3.39 8.26
CA ARG A 68 7.02 -2.76 9.56
C ARG A 68 8.22 -2.85 10.49
N GLU A 69 8.87 -4.00 10.56
CA GLU A 69 10.11 -4.22 11.33
C GLU A 69 11.21 -3.26 10.87
N MET A 70 11.50 -3.24 9.56
CA MET A 70 12.50 -2.33 9.00
C MET A 70 12.19 -0.86 9.32
N ARG A 71 10.91 -0.45 9.30
CA ARG A 71 10.55 0.92 9.67
C ARG A 71 10.72 1.22 11.16
N ALA A 72 10.41 0.26 12.03
CA ALA A 72 10.63 0.39 13.47
C ALA A 72 12.13 0.55 13.78
N ASP A 73 12.98 -0.19 13.07
CA ASP A 73 14.44 -0.12 13.19
C ASP A 73 15.06 1.10 12.51
N GLY A 74 14.24 1.97 11.91
CA GLY A 74 14.72 3.15 11.18
C GLY A 74 15.53 2.79 9.93
N ILE A 75 15.20 1.68 9.26
CA ILE A 75 15.84 1.17 8.06
C ILE A 75 14.96 1.44 6.84
N CYS A 76 15.56 2.01 5.80
CA CYS A 76 14.94 2.21 4.49
C CYS A 76 14.73 0.85 3.81
N SER A 77 13.73 0.74 2.92
CA SER A 77 13.46 -0.49 2.16
C SER A 77 14.64 -1.01 1.32
N CYS A 78 15.67 -0.19 1.07
CA CYS A 78 16.90 -0.59 0.40
C CYS A 78 17.97 -1.18 1.34
N GLY A 79 17.71 -1.24 2.65
CA GLY A 79 18.63 -1.75 3.69
C GLY A 79 19.51 -0.70 4.37
N LYS A 80 19.57 0.55 3.87
CA LYS A 80 20.32 1.65 4.50
C LYS A 80 19.54 2.31 5.63
N LYS A 81 20.22 2.97 6.58
CA LYS A 81 19.56 3.78 7.63
C LYS A 81 18.68 4.87 6.99
N ALA A 82 17.46 5.00 7.49
CA ALA A 82 16.52 6.03 7.10
C ALA A 82 16.86 7.36 7.79
N ILE A 83 16.39 8.46 7.20
CA ILE A 83 16.46 9.78 7.83
C ILE A 83 15.56 9.78 9.08
N LYS A 84 15.98 10.44 10.17
CA LYS A 84 15.20 10.53 11.42
C LYS A 84 13.76 10.98 11.14
N GLY A 85 12.79 10.18 11.58
CA GLY A 85 11.36 10.43 11.39
C GLY A 85 10.85 10.25 9.95
N LYS A 86 11.63 9.66 9.05
CA LYS A 86 11.23 9.38 7.66
C LYS A 86 11.41 7.89 7.33
N SER A 87 10.76 7.47 6.24
CA SER A 87 10.78 6.08 5.76
C SER A 87 11.87 5.76 4.73
N TYR A 88 12.57 6.79 4.23
CA TYR A 88 13.60 6.65 3.20
C TYR A 88 14.96 7.13 3.70
N CYS A 89 16.02 6.52 3.19
CA CYS A 89 17.37 7.08 3.25
C CYS A 89 17.47 8.28 2.28
N VAL A 90 18.55 9.06 2.40
CA VAL A 90 18.78 10.27 1.58
C VAL A 90 18.71 9.95 0.08
N GLU A 91 19.41 8.92 -0.38
CA GLU A 91 19.42 8.52 -1.79
C GLU A 91 18.04 8.11 -2.31
N CYS A 92 17.34 7.25 -1.57
CA CYS A 92 15.99 6.82 -1.95
C CYS A 92 15.00 7.99 -1.93
N LYS A 93 15.20 8.97 -1.03
CA LYS A 93 14.39 10.19 -1.00
C LYS A 93 14.63 11.06 -2.25
N ILE A 94 15.88 11.22 -2.68
CA ILE A 94 16.23 11.95 -3.91
C ILE A 94 15.64 11.22 -5.12
N LYS A 95 15.82 9.90 -5.23
CA LYS A 95 15.23 9.09 -6.31
C LYS A 95 13.70 9.21 -6.36
N ALA A 96 13.04 9.16 -5.20
CA ALA A 96 11.59 9.35 -5.11
C ALA A 96 11.16 10.76 -5.56
N LYS A 97 11.92 11.79 -5.21
CA LYS A 97 11.67 13.17 -5.65
C LYS A 97 11.80 13.30 -7.18
N ARG A 98 12.86 12.73 -7.78
CA ARG A 98 13.05 12.74 -9.24
C ARG A 98 11.90 12.05 -9.99
N ARG A 99 11.52 10.84 -9.55
CA ARG A 99 10.37 10.11 -10.13
C ARG A 99 9.06 10.89 -10.03
N TYR A 100 8.85 11.58 -8.91
CA TYR A 100 7.68 12.44 -8.74
C TYR A 100 7.73 13.61 -9.74
N GLN A 101 8.86 14.31 -9.84
CA GLN A 101 9.03 15.43 -10.77
C GLN A 101 8.85 15.01 -12.24
N GLU A 102 9.42 13.87 -12.65
CA GLU A 102 9.24 13.31 -13.99
C GLU A 102 7.75 13.02 -14.27
N LYS A 103 7.07 12.34 -13.34
CA LYS A 103 5.64 12.04 -13.46
C LYS A 103 4.77 13.31 -13.54
N THR A 104 5.19 14.39 -12.88
CA THR A 104 4.45 15.65 -12.84
C THR A 104 4.96 16.70 -13.82
N LYS A 105 5.95 16.38 -14.67
CA LYS A 105 6.59 17.37 -15.55
C LYS A 105 5.61 17.98 -16.54
N GLU A 106 4.69 17.16 -17.07
CA GLU A 106 3.67 17.54 -18.03
C GLU A 106 2.31 17.82 -17.39
N VAL A 107 2.21 17.65 -16.06
CA VAL A 107 1.00 17.98 -15.32
C VAL A 107 0.96 19.50 -15.19
N VAL A 108 0.01 20.11 -15.89
CA VAL A 108 -0.29 21.54 -15.77
C VAL A 108 -0.49 21.87 -14.29
N ARG A 109 0.24 22.86 -13.78
CA ARG A 109 0.10 23.24 -12.37
C ARG A 109 -1.26 23.88 -12.16
N ARG A 110 -1.80 23.74 -10.96
CA ARG A 110 -3.18 24.16 -10.67
C ARG A 110 -3.37 25.67 -10.77
N GLU A 111 -2.29 26.41 -10.60
CA GLU A 111 -2.17 27.86 -10.78
C GLU A 111 -2.34 28.24 -12.26
N ASP A 112 -1.79 27.44 -13.19
CA ASP A 112 -1.79 27.70 -14.63
C ASP A 112 -3.15 27.43 -15.30
N PHE A 113 -4.06 26.72 -14.64
CA PHE A 113 -5.39 26.40 -15.19
C PHE A 113 -6.19 27.65 -15.57
N VAL A 114 -6.04 28.74 -14.79
CA VAL A 114 -6.74 30.01 -15.07
C VAL A 114 -6.17 30.65 -16.33
N TYR A 115 -4.85 30.70 -16.46
CA TYR A 115 -4.16 31.27 -17.61
C TYR A 115 -4.42 30.47 -18.90
N LEU A 116 -4.40 29.14 -18.80
CA LEU A 116 -4.61 28.23 -19.92
C LEU A 116 -6.09 27.99 -20.27
N ASN A 117 -7.02 28.71 -19.64
CA ASN A 117 -8.47 28.56 -19.80
C ASN A 117 -8.94 27.09 -19.68
N LEU A 118 -8.47 26.40 -18.63
CA LEU A 118 -8.81 25.01 -18.35
C LEU A 118 -9.82 24.90 -17.22
N CYS A 119 -10.72 23.91 -17.33
CA CYS A 119 -11.71 23.61 -16.33
C CYS A 119 -11.02 23.28 -15.01
N ARG A 120 -11.37 24.01 -13.95
CA ARG A 120 -10.78 23.84 -12.62
C ARG A 120 -11.18 22.55 -11.91
N ILE A 121 -11.76 21.57 -12.58
CA ILE A 121 -11.99 20.23 -12.01
C ILE A 121 -11.26 19.19 -12.87
N CYS A 122 -11.60 19.13 -14.15
CA CYS A 122 -11.10 18.09 -15.04
C CYS A 122 -10.02 18.52 -16.05
N GLY A 123 -9.72 19.82 -16.17
CA GLY A 123 -8.74 20.33 -17.14
C GLY A 123 -9.22 20.42 -18.59
N SER A 124 -10.52 20.25 -18.87
CA SER A 124 -11.09 20.48 -20.22
C SER A 124 -11.01 21.95 -20.63
N LYS A 125 -10.72 22.23 -21.91
CA LYS A 125 -10.62 23.58 -22.48
C LYS A 125 -11.99 24.25 -22.75
N GLU A 126 -13.04 23.46 -22.87
CA GLU A 126 -14.38 23.96 -23.22
C GLU A 126 -15.09 24.48 -21.97
N LEU A 127 -14.85 25.75 -21.65
CA LEU A 127 -15.46 26.43 -20.51
C LEU A 127 -16.85 26.97 -20.85
N VAL A 128 -17.73 26.96 -19.86
CA VAL A 128 -18.98 27.73 -19.93
C VAL A 128 -18.61 29.22 -19.90
N LYS A 129 -19.30 30.04 -20.72
CA LYS A 129 -19.06 31.49 -20.84
C LYS A 129 -18.98 32.16 -19.48
N ASN A 130 -17.89 32.90 -19.23
CA ASN A 130 -17.60 33.60 -17.96
C ASN A 130 -17.54 32.70 -16.70
N LYS A 131 -17.31 31.39 -16.86
CA LYS A 131 -17.15 30.44 -15.75
C LYS A 131 -15.81 29.70 -15.85
N LYS A 132 -15.34 29.17 -14.71
CA LYS A 132 -14.07 28.43 -14.59
C LYS A 132 -14.21 26.92 -14.78
N LEU A 133 -15.39 26.46 -15.21
CA LEU A 133 -15.75 25.04 -15.32
C LEU A 133 -16.27 24.74 -16.72
N CYS A 134 -15.98 23.52 -17.20
CA CYS A 134 -16.66 23.00 -18.38
C CYS A 134 -18.10 22.62 -18.07
N LYS A 135 -18.94 22.48 -19.11
CA LYS A 135 -20.39 22.20 -18.98
C LYS A 135 -20.69 21.06 -18.01
N ARG A 136 -20.06 19.90 -18.21
CA ARG A 136 -20.22 18.71 -17.35
C ARG A 136 -19.90 18.99 -15.88
N CYS A 137 -18.76 19.64 -15.62
CA CYS A 137 -18.33 19.96 -14.26
C CYS A 137 -19.19 21.04 -13.61
N TYR A 138 -19.71 21.98 -14.41
CA TYR A 138 -20.64 23.01 -13.97
C TYR A 138 -21.98 22.41 -13.55
N GLU A 139 -22.58 21.53 -14.37
CA GLU A 139 -23.83 20.82 -14.04
C GLU A 139 -23.67 19.95 -12.78
N ASN A 140 -22.55 19.25 -12.63
CA ASN A 140 -22.26 18.48 -11.42
C ASN A 140 -22.13 19.37 -10.18
N ALA A 141 -21.53 20.55 -10.31
CA ALA A 141 -21.44 21.51 -9.21
C ALA A 141 -22.83 22.02 -8.79
N LEU A 142 -23.72 22.28 -9.75
CA LEU A 142 -25.11 22.67 -9.46
C LEU A 142 -25.87 21.56 -8.73
N LYS A 143 -25.79 20.31 -9.20
CA LYS A 143 -26.39 19.15 -8.52
C LYS A 143 -25.85 18.99 -7.09
N GLY A 144 -24.55 19.18 -6.90
CA GLY A 144 -23.92 19.14 -5.58
C GLY A 144 -24.44 20.24 -4.64
N LEU A 145 -24.62 21.46 -5.15
CA LEU A 145 -25.20 22.57 -4.41
C LEU A 145 -26.65 22.29 -3.99
N GLU A 146 -27.45 21.71 -4.88
CA GLU A 146 -28.84 21.35 -4.59
C GLU A 146 -28.92 20.32 -3.44
N ILE A 147 -28.13 19.25 -3.52
CA ILE A 147 -28.05 18.23 -2.47
C ILE A 147 -27.58 18.86 -1.14
N ALA A 148 -26.58 19.74 -1.19
CA ALA A 148 -26.08 20.42 0.00
C ALA A 148 -27.15 21.34 0.63
N ASN A 149 -27.93 22.03 -0.19
CA ASN A 149 -29.03 22.88 0.26
C ASN A 149 -30.18 22.07 0.85
N GLN A 150 -30.57 20.95 0.24
CA GLN A 150 -31.59 20.04 0.80
C GLN A 150 -31.17 19.46 2.15
N LYS A 151 -29.90 19.10 2.30
CA LYS A 151 -29.33 18.59 3.56
C LYS A 151 -29.06 19.68 4.59
N ARG A 152 -29.22 20.96 4.22
CA ARG A 152 -28.98 22.09 5.10
C ARG A 152 -30.11 22.18 6.11
N SER A 153 -29.98 21.46 7.22
CA SER A 153 -30.84 21.67 8.39
C SER A 153 -30.43 22.99 9.05
N ILE A 154 -31.11 24.05 8.63
CA ILE A 154 -30.91 25.41 9.13
C ILE A 154 -31.13 25.49 10.65
N GLU A 155 -32.07 24.71 11.19
CA GLU A 155 -32.38 24.63 12.62
C GLU A 155 -31.33 23.87 13.47
N LYS A 156 -30.66 22.86 12.89
CA LYS A 156 -29.69 22.03 13.63
C LYS A 156 -28.26 22.56 13.56
N HIS A 157 -28.02 23.68 12.88
CA HIS A 157 -26.68 24.23 12.74
C HIS A 157 -26.18 24.78 14.09
N ILE A 158 -25.03 24.26 14.56
CA ILE A 158 -24.46 24.51 15.90
C ILE A 158 -24.37 26.01 16.24
N TRP A 159 -24.00 26.87 15.28
CA TRP A 159 -23.85 28.31 15.51
C TRP A 159 -25.17 29.07 15.76
N ARG A 160 -26.34 28.51 15.37
CA ARG A 160 -27.65 29.11 15.70
C ARG A 160 -28.16 28.75 17.09
N LYS A 161 -27.77 27.58 17.62
CA LYS A 161 -28.08 27.19 19.00
C LYS A 161 -27.37 28.07 20.04
N ILE A 162 -26.25 28.70 19.67
CA ILE A 162 -25.49 29.58 20.56
C ILE A 162 -26.26 30.90 20.80
N ASN A 163 -26.89 31.46 19.76
CA ASN A 163 -27.64 32.71 19.87
C ASN A 163 -28.88 32.63 20.78
N THR A 164 -29.46 31.45 21.02
CA THR A 164 -30.61 31.30 21.92
C THR A 164 -30.21 31.28 23.39
N VAL A 165 -29.00 30.79 23.73
CA VAL A 165 -28.54 30.69 25.13
C VAL A 165 -28.16 32.07 25.69
N ASP A 166 -27.69 32.99 24.85
CA ASP A 166 -27.29 34.33 25.28
C ASP A 166 -28.48 35.32 25.39
N LEU A 167 -29.57 35.09 24.64
CA LEU A 167 -30.79 35.91 24.74
C LEU A 167 -31.58 35.63 26.04
N GLU A 168 -31.60 34.39 26.51
CA GLU A 168 -32.26 34.02 27.78
C GLU A 168 -31.50 34.55 29.01
N LYS A 169 -30.16 34.56 28.97
CA LYS A 169 -29.33 35.12 30.07
C LYS A 169 -29.45 36.63 30.23
N ASN A 170 -29.77 37.36 29.16
CA ASN A 170 -29.99 38.82 29.23
C ASN A 170 -31.41 39.21 29.67
N ARG A 171 -32.37 38.29 29.75
CA ARG A 171 -33.71 38.55 30.33
C ARG A 171 -33.77 38.41 31.85
N MET A 172 -32.83 37.70 32.49
CA MET A 172 -32.75 37.55 33.95
C MET A 172 -31.83 38.56 34.65
N ARG A 173 -31.28 39.56 33.93
CA ARG A 173 -30.40 40.61 34.49
C ARG A 173 -31.07 41.98 34.66
N CYS A 174 -32.36 42.09 34.39
CA CYS A 174 -33.16 43.29 34.69
C CYS A 174 -34.33 42.93 35.62
N VAL A 175 -34.03 42.67 36.89
CA VAL A 175 -34.90 42.94 38.05
C VAL A 175 -33.99 43.47 39.14
#